data_AF-A0A1G9UET9-F1
#
_entry.id   AF-A0A1G9UET9-F1
#
_cell.length_a   1.000
_cell.length_b   1.000
_cell.length_c   1.000
_cell.angle_alpha   90.00
_cell.angle_beta   90.00
_cell.angle_gamma   90.00
#
_symmetry.space_group_name_H-M   'P 1'
#
loop_
_entity.id
_entity.type
_entity.pdbx_description
1 polymer ?
#
loop_
_entity_poly.entity_id
_entity_poly.type
_entity_poly.pdbx_seq_one_letter_code
_entity_poly.pdbx_strand_id
1 'polypeptide(L)'
;MDDTDPTSFGCQPSDRTLDDDEPMGHRALVAYGRADGTYSLHHSQWGALGFALSDDLGPDSPFGADADWEQAAHEALVDGERPEVPPDHDAPVDPEPRGSIRALDGLPKRFDFLEYEAAFVVSRTGDVRAFQPCWFARALDDAEPMGDGALVSVRRGRDPVRDAARISAWFRGVADTVRVLHECGTVDEPTAREHLRTRLREWAAEGRTVLLAS
;
A
#
# COMPACT_ATOMS: atom_id res chain seq x y z
N MET A 1 54.64 -36.97 -12.17
CA MET A 1 55.89 -36.54 -11.54
C MET A 1 56.27 -35.22 -12.15
N ASP A 2 55.39 -34.24 -12.03
CA ASP A 2 55.11 -33.44 -10.81
C ASP A 2 56.20 -32.39 -10.64
N ASP A 3 55.84 -31.13 -10.88
CA ASP A 3 55.50 -30.19 -9.82
C ASP A 3 55.61 -28.78 -10.40
N THR A 4 54.46 -28.15 -10.64
CA THR A 4 54.39 -26.68 -10.72
C THR A 4 53.28 -26.23 -9.79
N ASP A 5 53.69 -25.82 -8.60
CA ASP A 5 52.88 -25.18 -7.56
C ASP A 5 52.31 -23.83 -8.08
N PRO A 6 50.99 -23.59 -7.99
CA PRO A 6 50.35 -22.40 -8.51
C PRO A 6 50.03 -21.40 -7.40
N THR A 7 50.88 -20.39 -7.18
CA THR A 7 50.50 -19.25 -6.33
C THR A 7 51.09 -17.94 -6.85
N SER A 8 50.33 -17.21 -7.67
CA SER A 8 50.15 -15.76 -7.54
C SER A 8 49.15 -15.26 -8.60
N PHE A 9 47.86 -15.37 -8.31
CA PHE A 9 46.87 -14.45 -8.89
C PHE A 9 46.33 -13.65 -7.71
N GLY A 10 46.84 -12.43 -7.56
CA GLY A 10 46.29 -11.44 -6.65
C GLY A 10 44.89 -11.08 -7.13
N CYS A 11 43.89 -11.80 -6.63
CA CYS A 11 42.51 -11.35 -6.64
C CYS A 11 42.43 -10.32 -5.50
N GLN A 12 42.61 -9.04 -5.84
CA GLN A 12 42.13 -7.99 -4.96
C GLN A 12 40.64 -8.27 -4.73
N PRO A 13 40.15 -8.36 -3.50
CA PRO A 13 38.71 -8.32 -3.28
C PRO A 13 38.29 -6.97 -3.85
N SER A 14 37.58 -6.99 -4.98
CA SER A 14 36.83 -5.83 -5.41
C SER A 14 35.92 -5.51 -4.24
N ASP A 15 36.23 -4.43 -3.55
CA ASP A 15 35.39 -3.73 -2.61
C ASP A 15 34.15 -3.28 -3.40
N ARG A 16 33.28 -4.26 -3.67
CA ARG A 16 31.87 -4.02 -3.86
C ARG A 16 31.33 -4.12 -2.45
N THR A 17 31.38 -2.99 -1.74
CA THR A 17 30.14 -2.53 -1.13
C THR A 17 29.07 -2.67 -2.22
N LEU A 18 28.39 -3.82 -2.19
CA LEU A 18 26.98 -3.82 -2.47
C LEU A 18 26.47 -2.76 -1.50
N ASP A 19 26.16 -1.59 -2.04
CA ASP A 19 25.27 -0.66 -1.37
C ASP A 19 23.98 -1.46 -1.14
N ASP A 20 23.92 -2.12 0.03
CA ASP A 20 22.74 -2.76 0.55
C ASP A 20 21.69 -1.65 0.68
N ASP A 21 20.57 -1.86 0.00
CA ASP A 21 19.32 -1.12 0.11
C ASP A 21 19.41 0.41 -0.14
N GLU A 22 19.29 0.80 -1.41
CA GLU A 22 18.56 2.04 -1.70
C GLU A 22 17.22 1.96 -0.94
N PRO A 23 16.86 2.95 -0.12
CA PRO A 23 15.73 2.84 0.79
C PRO A 23 14.47 2.59 -0.04
N MET A 24 14.02 1.33 -0.06
CA MET A 24 12.75 0.96 -0.66
C MET A 24 11.71 1.83 0.02
N GLY A 25 11.14 2.75 -0.74
CA GLY A 25 10.15 3.68 -0.20
C GLY A 25 8.91 2.87 0.13
N HIS A 26 8.82 2.40 1.37
CA HIS A 26 7.66 1.72 1.94
C HIS A 26 6.51 2.72 2.11
N ARG A 27 6.10 3.29 0.98
CA ARG A 27 5.17 4.41 0.91
C ARG A 27 3.77 3.89 1.12
N ALA A 28 3.00 4.62 1.90
CA ALA A 28 1.59 4.35 2.11
C ALA A 28 0.72 5.57 1.81
N LEU A 29 -0.46 5.28 1.26
CA LEU A 29 -1.52 6.27 1.11
C LEU A 29 -2.46 6.15 2.31
N VAL A 30 -2.68 7.25 3.03
CA VAL A 30 -3.54 7.29 4.22
C VAL A 30 -4.78 8.12 3.91
N ALA A 31 -5.96 7.56 4.14
CA ALA A 31 -7.24 8.23 3.96
C ALA A 31 -7.89 8.54 5.31
N TYR A 32 -7.98 9.81 5.69
CA TYR A 32 -8.66 10.26 6.92
C TYR A 32 -10.12 10.59 6.62
N GLY A 33 -11.04 9.97 7.35
CA GLY A 33 -12.46 10.24 7.23
C GLY A 33 -12.83 11.59 7.84
N ARG A 34 -13.71 12.33 7.15
CA ARG A 34 -14.19 13.67 7.54
C ARG A 34 -15.64 13.65 8.00
N ALA A 35 -16.05 14.70 8.73
CA ALA A 35 -17.40 14.89 9.25
C ALA A 35 -18.48 14.88 8.14
N ASP A 36 -18.14 15.41 6.96
CA ASP A 36 -19.00 15.46 5.77
C ASP A 36 -19.11 14.12 5.00
N GLY A 37 -18.43 13.07 5.48
CA GLY A 37 -18.42 11.74 4.87
C GLY A 37 -17.38 11.57 3.74
N THR A 38 -16.62 12.61 3.41
CA THR A 38 -15.49 12.53 2.47
C THR A 38 -14.22 12.05 3.19
N TYR A 39 -13.14 11.86 2.44
CA TYR A 39 -11.83 11.52 3.00
C TYR A 39 -10.74 12.44 2.44
N SER A 40 -9.81 12.89 3.28
CA SER A 40 -8.55 13.49 2.83
C SER A 40 -7.49 12.42 2.63
N LEU A 41 -6.65 12.60 1.60
CA LEU A 41 -5.57 11.68 1.25
C LEU A 41 -4.23 12.27 1.66
N HIS A 42 -3.42 11.46 2.32
CA HIS A 42 -2.14 11.83 2.92
C HIS A 42 -1.08 10.79 2.57
N HIS A 43 0.18 11.18 2.66
CA HIS A 43 1.30 10.33 2.30
C HIS A 43 2.10 9.95 3.55
N SER A 44 2.59 8.72 3.59
CA SER A 44 3.60 8.28 4.54
C SER A 44 4.77 7.67 3.78
N GLN A 45 6.00 8.09 4.08
CA GLN A 45 7.21 7.61 3.38
C GLN A 45 7.57 6.17 3.77
N TRP A 46 7.30 5.79 5.03
CA TRP A 46 7.71 4.50 5.61
C TRP A 46 6.53 3.68 6.14
N GLY A 47 5.30 4.19 6.01
CA GLY A 47 4.13 3.61 6.65
C GLY A 47 3.71 2.22 6.16
N ALA A 48 4.19 1.78 5.00
CA ALA A 48 3.92 0.43 4.50
C ALA A 48 4.85 -0.64 5.07
N LEU A 49 5.96 -0.25 5.71
CA LEU A 49 6.98 -1.20 6.18
C LEU A 49 6.36 -2.15 7.21
N GLY A 50 6.10 -3.38 6.80
CA GLY A 50 5.47 -4.40 7.64
C GLY A 50 4.09 -3.98 8.21
N PHE A 51 3.42 -3.00 7.61
CA PHE A 51 2.23 -2.35 8.18
C PHE A 51 2.43 -1.71 9.57
N ALA A 52 3.66 -1.33 9.92
CA ALA A 52 4.02 -0.72 11.21
C ALA A 52 3.18 0.52 11.54
N LEU A 53 2.72 1.25 10.52
CA LEU A 53 1.82 2.39 10.71
C LEU A 53 0.48 2.02 11.38
N SER A 54 0.06 0.75 11.40
CA SER A 54 -1.10 0.31 12.20
C SER A 54 -0.86 0.32 13.71
N ASP A 55 0.41 0.26 14.13
CA ASP A 55 0.82 0.30 15.53
C ASP A 55 1.07 1.75 15.98
N ASP A 56 1.55 2.60 15.07
CA ASP A 56 1.82 4.02 15.34
C ASP A 56 0.55 4.88 15.32
N LEU A 57 -0.40 4.55 14.43
CA LEU A 57 -1.64 5.30 14.31
C LEU A 57 -2.69 4.86 15.32
N GLY A 58 -3.35 5.84 15.94
CA GLY A 58 -4.49 5.58 16.81
C GLY A 58 -5.26 6.85 17.16
N PRO A 59 -6.30 6.73 18.02
CA PRO A 59 -7.07 7.89 18.49
C PRO A 59 -6.21 8.96 19.17
N ASP A 60 -5.16 8.54 19.89
CA ASP A 60 -4.28 9.43 20.63
C ASP A 60 -3.05 9.87 19.82
N SER A 61 -2.76 9.19 18.70
CA SER A 61 -1.69 9.57 17.76
C SER A 61 -2.18 9.43 16.32
N PRO A 62 -2.98 10.40 15.83
CA PRO A 62 -3.60 10.30 14.52
C PRO A 62 -2.61 10.42 13.36
N PHE A 63 -1.38 10.91 13.54
CA PHE A 63 -0.34 10.93 12.50
C PHE A 63 0.89 10.09 12.86
N GLY A 64 0.93 9.48 14.05
CA GLY A 64 1.98 8.60 14.54
C GLY A 64 3.15 9.32 15.21
N ALA A 65 3.03 10.63 15.49
CA ALA A 65 4.12 11.43 16.04
C ALA A 65 4.20 11.43 17.58
N ASP A 66 3.15 10.98 18.27
CA ASP A 66 2.96 11.11 19.72
C ASP A 66 3.21 12.57 20.20
N ALA A 67 2.55 13.52 19.54
CA ALA A 67 2.77 14.95 19.75
C ALA A 67 1.48 15.72 20.10
N ASP A 68 1.64 16.80 20.87
CA ASP A 68 0.52 17.59 21.42
C ASP A 68 -0.32 18.32 20.35
N TRP A 69 0.26 18.61 19.19
CA TRP A 69 -0.43 19.22 18.05
C TRP A 69 -1.32 18.23 17.28
N GLU A 70 -1.08 16.92 17.37
CA GLU A 70 -1.72 15.92 16.50
C GLU A 70 -3.23 15.91 16.65
N GLN A 71 -3.72 16.02 17.89
CA GLN A 71 -5.15 15.97 18.16
C GLN A 71 -5.89 17.16 17.53
N ALA A 72 -5.37 18.37 17.72
CA ALA A 72 -5.96 19.58 17.13
C ALA A 72 -5.89 19.56 15.60
N ALA A 73 -4.78 19.08 15.04
CA ALA A 73 -4.64 18.90 13.59
C ALA A 73 -5.63 17.87 13.03
N HIS A 74 -5.85 16.75 13.73
CA HIS A 74 -6.81 15.74 13.31
C HIS A 74 -8.26 16.23 13.41
N GLU A 75 -8.60 16.97 14.47
CA GLU A 75 -9.92 17.62 14.59
C GLU A 75 -10.18 18.58 13.43
N ALA A 76 -9.21 19.45 13.11
CA ALA A 76 -9.29 20.34 11.95
C ALA A 76 -9.48 19.56 10.63
N LEU A 77 -8.74 18.46 10.43
CA LEU A 77 -8.93 17.61 9.25
C LEU A 77 -10.32 16.98 9.18
N VAL A 78 -10.85 16.50 10.31
CA VAL A 78 -12.20 15.93 10.40
C VAL A 78 -13.24 16.98 10.02
N ASP A 79 -13.07 18.23 10.45
CA ASP A 79 -13.95 19.34 10.10
C ASP A 79 -13.74 19.87 8.66
N GLY A 80 -12.74 19.33 7.95
CA GLY A 80 -12.42 19.68 6.56
C GLY A 80 -11.57 20.94 6.43
N GLU A 81 -11.00 21.40 7.54
CA GLU A 81 -10.09 22.53 7.64
C GLU A 81 -8.64 22.10 7.37
N ARG A 82 -7.75 23.09 7.22
CA ARG A 82 -6.32 22.82 7.07
C ARG A 82 -5.72 22.65 8.48
N PRO A 83 -5.00 21.56 8.76
CA PRO A 83 -4.37 21.37 10.05
C PRO A 83 -3.28 22.41 10.28
N GLU A 84 -3.19 22.92 11.51
CA GLU A 84 -2.05 23.71 11.95
C GLU A 84 -0.97 22.75 12.48
N VAL A 85 0.21 22.80 11.85
CA VAL A 85 1.31 21.86 12.11
C VAL A 85 2.62 22.61 12.29
N PRO A 86 3.50 22.20 13.23
CA PRO A 86 4.85 22.74 13.30
C PRO A 86 5.62 22.48 12.00
N PRO A 87 6.40 23.45 11.48
CA PRO A 87 7.07 23.31 10.18
C PRO A 87 8.09 22.17 10.13
N ASP A 88 8.67 21.79 11.26
CA ASP A 88 9.71 20.77 11.38
C ASP A 88 9.19 19.50 12.08
N HIS A 89 7.90 19.16 11.92
CA HIS A 89 7.35 17.92 12.46
C HIS A 89 7.99 16.70 11.78
N ASP A 90 8.06 15.58 12.50
CA ASP A 90 8.59 14.30 12.02
C ASP A 90 7.53 13.19 11.97
N ALA A 91 6.26 13.58 11.98
CA ALA A 91 5.13 12.66 11.91
C ALA A 91 5.28 11.61 10.78
N PRO A 92 5.07 10.32 11.07
CA PRO A 92 5.06 9.25 10.07
C PRO A 92 4.10 9.49 8.91
N VAL A 93 2.97 10.15 9.16
CA VAL A 93 2.04 10.60 8.12
C VAL A 93 2.14 12.10 7.95
N ASP A 94 2.36 12.53 6.70
CA ASP A 94 2.34 13.93 6.31
C ASP A 94 0.93 14.53 6.55
N PRO A 95 0.78 15.48 7.50
CA PRO A 95 -0.51 16.06 7.83
C PRO A 95 -1.07 16.96 6.72
N GLU A 96 -0.26 17.38 5.74
CA GLU A 96 -0.76 18.16 4.61
C GLU A 96 -1.53 17.25 3.62
N PRO A 97 -2.82 17.54 3.34
CA PRO A 97 -3.60 16.73 2.40
C PRO A 97 -3.08 16.86 0.96
N ARG A 98 -2.86 15.74 0.28
CA ARG A 98 -2.54 15.67 -1.16
C ARG A 98 -3.77 15.61 -2.06
N GLY A 99 -4.96 15.44 -1.48
CA GLY A 99 -6.21 15.40 -2.21
C GLY A 99 -7.38 14.91 -1.37
N SER A 100 -8.51 14.65 -2.01
CA SER A 100 -9.69 14.10 -1.35
C SER A 100 -10.51 13.18 -2.25
N ILE A 101 -11.32 12.34 -1.62
CA ILE A 101 -12.29 11.45 -2.27
C ILE A 101 -13.66 11.60 -1.60
N ARG A 102 -14.73 11.48 -2.40
CA ARG A 102 -16.10 11.64 -1.92
C ARG A 102 -16.59 10.47 -1.07
N ALA A 103 -16.09 9.28 -1.35
CA ALA A 103 -16.44 8.04 -0.68
C ALA A 103 -15.26 7.06 -0.77
N LEU A 104 -15.23 6.08 0.14
CA LEU A 104 -14.10 5.16 0.30
C LEU A 104 -13.88 4.24 -0.92
N ASP A 105 -14.94 3.91 -1.66
CA ASP A 105 -14.86 3.17 -2.92
C ASP A 105 -14.12 3.94 -4.03
N GLY A 106 -13.94 5.26 -3.88
CA GLY A 106 -13.10 6.08 -4.73
C GLY A 106 -11.59 5.95 -4.45
N LEU A 107 -11.18 5.32 -3.35
CA LEU A 107 -9.77 5.24 -2.96
C LEU A 107 -8.88 4.54 -4.00
N PRO A 108 -9.25 3.37 -4.57
CA PRO A 108 -8.43 2.72 -5.60
C PRO A 108 -8.18 3.59 -6.82
N LYS A 109 -9.09 4.52 -7.16
CA LYS A 109 -8.94 5.45 -8.29
C LYS A 109 -7.91 6.56 -8.04
N ARG A 110 -7.53 6.77 -6.78
CA ARG A 110 -6.49 7.73 -6.36
C ARG A 110 -5.24 7.03 -5.84
N PHE A 111 -5.24 5.70 -5.85
CA PHE A 111 -4.12 4.89 -5.41
C PHE A 111 -3.22 4.62 -6.61
N ASP A 112 -1.97 5.07 -6.52
CA ASP A 112 -0.92 4.69 -7.46
C ASP A 112 -0.32 3.35 -6.98
N PHE A 113 -0.64 2.29 -7.71
CA PHE A 113 -0.22 0.91 -7.44
C PHE A 113 1.26 0.65 -7.73
N LEU A 114 1.95 1.57 -8.41
CA LEU A 114 3.39 1.51 -8.62
C LEU A 114 4.12 2.25 -7.49
N GLU A 115 3.57 3.36 -7.00
CA GLU A 115 4.19 4.17 -5.95
C GLU A 115 3.95 3.60 -4.55
N TYR A 116 2.73 3.22 -4.21
CA TYR A 116 2.33 2.86 -2.85
C TYR A 116 2.27 1.36 -2.61
N GLU A 117 2.81 0.92 -1.47
CA GLU A 117 2.87 -0.49 -1.08
C GLU A 117 1.73 -0.89 -0.12
N ALA A 118 1.12 0.08 0.55
CA ALA A 118 -0.03 -0.13 1.44
C ALA A 118 -0.98 1.07 1.41
N ALA A 119 -2.23 0.83 1.80
CA ALA A 119 -3.17 1.91 2.12
C ALA A 119 -3.70 1.77 3.53
N PHE A 120 -3.95 2.90 4.19
CA PHE A 120 -4.58 2.95 5.50
C PHE A 120 -5.82 3.83 5.43
N VAL A 121 -6.86 3.45 6.16
CA VAL A 121 -8.06 4.27 6.34
C VAL A 121 -8.18 4.55 7.82
N VAL A 122 -8.10 5.82 8.19
CA VAL A 122 -8.29 6.30 9.54
C VAL A 122 -9.71 6.87 9.62
N SER A 123 -10.53 6.32 10.49
CA SER A 123 -11.87 6.87 10.73
C SER A 123 -11.80 8.20 11.49
N ARG A 124 -12.94 8.91 11.57
CA ARG A 124 -13.06 10.13 12.40
C ARG A 124 -12.73 9.92 13.88
N THR A 125 -12.83 8.69 14.38
CA THR A 125 -12.54 8.35 15.78
C THR A 125 -11.13 7.81 15.96
N GLY A 126 -10.28 7.85 14.91
CA GLY A 126 -8.91 7.34 14.96
C GLY A 126 -8.78 5.82 14.72
N ASP A 127 -9.88 5.10 14.46
CA ASP A 127 -9.79 3.68 14.07
C ASP A 127 -9.06 3.48 12.74
N VAL A 128 -7.97 2.69 12.75
CA VAL A 128 -7.10 2.44 11.58
C VAL A 128 -7.38 1.10 10.89
N ARG A 129 -7.60 1.11 9.58
CA ARG A 129 -7.73 -0.12 8.77
C ARG A 129 -6.68 -0.15 7.67
N ALA A 130 -5.84 -1.17 7.69
CA ALA A 130 -4.85 -1.41 6.66
C ALA A 130 -5.42 -2.18 5.45
N PHE A 131 -4.87 -1.93 4.27
CA PHE A 131 -5.22 -2.58 3.02
C PHE A 131 -3.97 -2.96 2.22
N GLN A 132 -3.97 -4.19 1.71
CA GLN A 132 -2.99 -4.71 0.76
C GLN A 132 -3.43 -4.37 -0.68
N PRO A 133 -2.57 -3.72 -1.49
CA PRO A 133 -2.83 -3.50 -2.90
C PRO A 133 -2.70 -4.78 -3.74
N CYS A 134 -3.58 -4.89 -4.74
CA CYS A 134 -3.62 -5.94 -5.77
C CYS A 134 -3.68 -5.26 -7.14
N TRP A 135 -2.52 -4.98 -7.74
CA TRP A 135 -2.41 -4.30 -9.03
C TRP A 135 -2.66 -5.25 -10.20
N PHE A 136 -3.50 -4.84 -11.16
CA PHE A 136 -3.84 -5.68 -12.31
C PHE A 136 -2.72 -5.77 -13.35
N ALA A 137 -1.71 -4.89 -13.30
CA ALA A 137 -0.51 -5.00 -14.16
C ALA A 137 0.22 -6.33 -14.04
N ARG A 138 -0.02 -7.04 -12.94
CA ARG A 138 0.49 -8.39 -12.76
C ARG A 138 -0.05 -9.40 -13.79
N ALA A 139 -1.27 -9.18 -14.27
CA ALA A 139 -1.92 -10.04 -15.26
C ALA A 139 -1.99 -9.40 -16.65
N LEU A 140 -1.97 -8.07 -16.73
CA LEU A 140 -2.26 -7.27 -17.92
C LEU A 140 -1.17 -6.22 -18.11
N ASP A 141 -0.34 -6.33 -19.16
CA ASP A 141 0.82 -5.44 -19.33
C ASP A 141 0.46 -3.96 -19.57
N ASP A 142 -0.79 -3.67 -19.91
CA ASP A 142 -1.33 -2.33 -20.20
C ASP A 142 -1.95 -1.65 -18.97
N ALA A 143 -1.99 -2.30 -17.81
CA ALA A 143 -2.70 -1.76 -16.66
C ALA A 143 -2.04 -0.49 -16.12
N GLU A 144 -2.84 0.56 -16.01
CA GLU A 144 -2.38 1.87 -15.52
C GLU A 144 -1.96 1.78 -14.05
N PRO A 145 -0.88 2.49 -13.64
CA PRO A 145 -0.50 2.58 -12.24
C PRO A 145 -1.61 3.11 -11.35
N MET A 146 -2.46 4.00 -11.85
CA MET A 146 -3.55 4.59 -11.07
C MET A 146 -4.91 4.02 -11.49
N GLY A 147 -5.66 3.49 -10.53
CA GLY A 147 -7.05 3.06 -10.76
C GLY A 147 -7.24 1.70 -11.42
N ASP A 148 -6.18 0.94 -11.70
CA ASP A 148 -6.31 -0.41 -12.29
C ASP A 148 -5.93 -1.53 -11.32
N GLY A 149 -6.64 -1.58 -10.20
CA GLY A 149 -6.41 -2.58 -9.17
C GLY A 149 -7.45 -2.57 -8.07
N ALA A 150 -7.11 -3.23 -6.97
CA ALA A 150 -7.95 -3.32 -5.79
C ALA A 150 -7.16 -3.15 -4.50
N LEU A 151 -7.84 -2.68 -3.45
CA LEU A 151 -7.32 -2.62 -2.09
C LEU A 151 -8.09 -3.63 -1.23
N VAL A 152 -7.39 -4.60 -0.64
CA VAL A 152 -7.98 -5.68 0.15
C VAL A 152 -7.64 -5.50 1.62
N SER A 153 -8.65 -5.44 2.50
CA SER A 153 -8.41 -5.20 3.93
C SER A 153 -7.55 -6.31 4.55
N VAL A 154 -6.52 -5.90 5.27
CA VAL A 154 -5.73 -6.74 6.18
C VAL A 154 -6.54 -6.92 7.47
N ARG A 155 -6.62 -8.16 7.97
CA ARG A 155 -7.46 -8.47 9.14
C ARG A 155 -6.82 -7.97 10.44
N ARG A 156 -7.56 -7.15 11.19
CA ARG A 156 -7.19 -6.79 12.57
C ARG A 156 -7.14 -8.03 13.47
N GLY A 157 -6.20 -8.06 14.42
CA GLY A 157 -6.02 -9.17 15.38
C GLY A 157 -5.30 -10.41 14.84
N ARG A 158 -4.80 -10.34 13.60
CA ARG A 158 -3.80 -11.26 13.04
C ARG A 158 -2.50 -10.49 12.85
N ASP A 159 -1.41 -11.22 12.70
CA ASP A 159 -0.15 -10.67 12.17
C ASP A 159 -0.44 -10.05 10.77
N PRO A 160 -0.35 -8.71 10.63
CA PRO A 160 -0.72 -8.02 9.40
C PRO A 160 0.21 -8.40 8.24
N VAL A 161 1.51 -8.60 8.51
CA VAL A 161 2.50 -9.00 7.50
C VAL A 161 2.13 -10.36 6.92
N ARG A 162 1.83 -11.33 7.79
CA ARG A 162 1.45 -12.67 7.35
C ARG A 162 0.11 -12.69 6.62
N ASP A 163 -0.85 -11.89 7.06
CA ASP A 163 -2.17 -11.82 6.42
C ASP A 163 -2.11 -11.15 5.04
N ALA A 164 -1.32 -10.07 4.91
CA ALA A 164 -1.01 -9.43 3.63
C ALA A 164 -0.26 -10.35 2.67
N ALA A 165 0.75 -11.08 3.16
CA ALA A 165 1.47 -12.07 2.36
C ALA A 165 0.53 -13.17 1.81
N ARG A 166 -0.48 -13.58 2.60
CA ARG A 166 -1.51 -14.52 2.14
C ARG A 166 -2.38 -13.92 1.02
N ILE A 167 -2.78 -12.65 1.14
CA ILE A 167 -3.53 -11.94 0.09
C ILE A 167 -2.69 -11.87 -1.18
N SER A 168 -1.45 -11.41 -1.09
CA SER A 168 -0.55 -11.25 -2.24
C SER A 168 -0.25 -12.58 -2.92
N ALA A 169 0.00 -13.64 -2.16
CA ALA A 169 0.24 -14.98 -2.70
C ALA A 169 -0.99 -15.53 -3.45
N TRP A 170 -2.19 -15.36 -2.89
CA TRP A 170 -3.41 -15.77 -3.56
C TRP A 170 -3.67 -14.96 -4.84
N PHE A 171 -3.62 -13.63 -4.75
CA PHE A 171 -3.88 -12.76 -5.89
C PHE A 171 -2.88 -13.02 -7.00
N ARG A 172 -1.60 -13.24 -6.66
CA ARG A 172 -0.57 -13.68 -7.60
C ARG A 172 -0.96 -14.94 -8.35
N GLY A 173 -1.44 -15.97 -7.67
CA GLY A 173 -1.86 -17.20 -8.33
C GLY A 173 -3.02 -16.99 -9.32
N VAL A 174 -4.00 -16.16 -8.94
CA VAL A 174 -5.12 -15.78 -9.82
C VAL A 174 -4.62 -14.99 -11.03
N ALA A 175 -3.82 -13.94 -10.79
CA ALA A 175 -3.28 -13.07 -11.83
C ALA A 175 -2.39 -13.84 -12.82
N ASP A 176 -1.50 -14.71 -12.32
CA ASP A 176 -0.62 -15.52 -13.16
C ASP A 176 -1.44 -16.48 -14.05
N THR A 177 -2.58 -16.99 -13.57
CA THR A 177 -3.50 -17.83 -14.37
C THR A 177 -4.23 -17.01 -15.45
N VAL A 178 -4.77 -15.84 -15.08
CA VAL A 178 -5.46 -14.93 -16.01
C VAL A 178 -4.51 -14.48 -17.11
N ARG A 179 -3.27 -14.15 -16.77
CA ARG A 179 -2.23 -13.78 -17.72
C ARG A 179 -2.02 -14.86 -18.78
N VAL A 180 -1.83 -16.12 -18.37
CA VAL A 180 -1.65 -17.24 -19.32
C VAL A 180 -2.84 -17.38 -20.26
N LEU A 181 -4.06 -17.27 -19.74
CA LEU A 181 -5.28 -17.34 -20.56
C LEU A 181 -5.37 -16.17 -21.55
N HIS A 182 -4.94 -14.97 -21.13
CA HIS A 182 -4.92 -13.78 -21.96
C HIS A 182 -3.85 -13.87 -23.06
N GLU A 183 -2.62 -14.24 -22.71
CA GLU A 183 -1.50 -14.44 -23.64
C GLU A 183 -1.80 -15.52 -24.69
N CYS A 184 -2.55 -16.57 -24.31
CA CYS A 184 -3.01 -17.62 -25.22
C CYS A 184 -4.24 -17.21 -26.05
N GLY A 185 -4.76 -15.98 -25.91
CA GLY A 185 -5.93 -15.48 -26.61
C GLY A 185 -7.25 -16.16 -26.23
N THR A 186 -7.30 -16.87 -25.10
CA THR A 186 -8.52 -17.54 -24.61
C THR A 186 -9.50 -16.52 -24.01
N VAL A 187 -8.97 -15.45 -23.41
CA VAL A 187 -9.76 -14.32 -22.90
C VAL A 187 -9.18 -13.01 -23.43
N ASP A 188 -10.05 -12.08 -23.82
CA ASP A 188 -9.62 -10.71 -24.12
C ASP A 188 -9.34 -9.93 -22.83
N GLU A 189 -8.72 -8.77 -22.97
CA GLU A 189 -8.28 -7.94 -21.85
C GLU A 189 -9.46 -7.42 -20.99
N PRO A 190 -10.61 -6.96 -21.55
CA PRO A 190 -11.78 -6.60 -20.74
C PRO A 190 -12.31 -7.78 -19.92
N THR A 191 -12.38 -8.99 -20.51
CA THR A 191 -12.82 -10.20 -19.81
C THR A 191 -11.84 -10.60 -18.72
N ALA A 192 -10.54 -10.52 -19.00
CA ALA A 192 -9.49 -10.80 -18.02
C ALA A 192 -9.58 -9.86 -16.81
N ARG A 193 -9.78 -8.55 -17.07
CA ARG A 193 -9.94 -7.55 -16.01
C ARG A 193 -11.20 -7.78 -15.18
N GLU A 194 -12.34 -8.06 -15.82
CA GLU A 194 -13.57 -8.36 -15.09
C GLU A 194 -13.47 -9.69 -14.31
N HIS A 195 -12.71 -10.66 -14.82
CA HIS A 195 -12.43 -11.89 -14.09
C HIS A 195 -11.66 -11.60 -12.80
N LEU A 196 -10.59 -10.79 -12.85
CA LEU A 196 -9.84 -10.38 -11.65
C LEU A 196 -10.75 -9.66 -10.64
N ARG A 197 -11.57 -8.71 -11.09
CA ARG A 197 -12.56 -8.02 -10.24
C ARG A 197 -13.52 -9.02 -9.59
N THR A 198 -14.05 -9.97 -10.36
CA THR A 198 -14.97 -11.00 -9.86
C THR A 198 -14.33 -11.86 -8.79
N ARG A 199 -13.11 -12.38 -9.03
CA ARG A 199 -12.39 -13.18 -8.04
C ARG A 199 -12.13 -12.42 -6.74
N LEU A 200 -11.81 -11.14 -6.83
CA LEU A 200 -11.63 -10.26 -5.67
C LEU A 200 -12.94 -10.01 -4.91
N ARG A 201 -14.06 -9.81 -5.60
CA ARG A 201 -15.39 -9.69 -4.96
C ARG A 201 -15.80 -10.97 -4.23
N GLU A 202 -15.55 -12.14 -4.83
CA GLU A 202 -15.81 -13.42 -4.19
C GLU A 202 -14.96 -13.62 -2.93
N TRP A 203 -13.69 -13.20 -2.96
CA TRP A 203 -12.81 -13.21 -1.79
C TRP A 203 -13.32 -12.28 -0.67
N ALA A 204 -13.97 -11.16 -1.01
CA ALA A 204 -14.61 -10.27 -0.05
C ALA A 204 -15.74 -10.96 0.73
N ALA A 205 -16.49 -11.86 0.08
CA ALA A 205 -17.55 -12.64 0.71
C ALA A 205 -17.04 -13.56 1.84
N GLU A 206 -15.72 -13.79 1.94
CA GLU A 206 -15.07 -14.50 3.05
C GLU A 206 -14.76 -13.59 4.27
N GLY A 207 -15.52 -12.49 4.42
CA GLY A 207 -15.40 -11.58 5.55
C GLY A 207 -14.22 -10.61 5.46
N ARG A 208 -13.93 -10.11 4.25
CA ARG A 208 -12.95 -9.04 4.01
C ARG A 208 -13.61 -7.88 3.28
N THR A 209 -13.13 -6.67 3.53
CA THR A 209 -13.47 -5.51 2.70
C THR A 209 -12.55 -5.49 1.48
N VAL A 210 -13.14 -5.33 0.29
CA VAL A 210 -12.41 -5.13 -0.95
C VAL A 210 -12.91 -3.85 -1.59
N LEU A 211 -12.00 -2.93 -1.86
CA LEU A 211 -12.27 -1.70 -2.59
C LEU A 211 -11.76 -1.89 -4.02
N LEU A 212 -12.65 -1.75 -4.99
CA LEU A 212 -12.34 -1.87 -6.41
C LEU A 212 -12.49 -0.51 -7.07
N ALA A 213 -11.60 -0.19 -8.00
CA ALA A 213 -11.85 0.89 -8.93
C ALA A 213 -13.05 0.51 -9.82
N SER A 214 -14.15 1.25 -9.65
CA SER A 214 -15.38 1.15 -10.44
C SER A 214 -15.28 1.75 -11.83
#